data_AF-A0A350YM29-F1
#
_entry.id   AF-A0A350YM29-F1
#
_cell.length_a   1.000
_cell.length_b   1.000
_cell.length_c   1.000
_cell.angle_alpha   90.00
_cell.angle_beta   90.00
_cell.angle_gamma   90.00
#
_symmetry.space_group_name_H-M   'P 1'
#
loop_
_entity.id
_entity.type
_entity.pdbx_description
1 polymer ?
#
loop_
_entity_poly.entity_id
_entity_poly.type
_entity_poly.pdbx_seq_one_letter_code
_entity_poly.pdbx_strand_id
1 'polypeptide(L)'
;MAELRFSALKEVFGRVPLETTPPANNISKYFGIDVFNLHKMEHYLSAEAYRVIKRAITEGKSLTMKEADQVAIGLKAWALERGVTHYTHWFHPLTDGTAEKHDGFIDFGDNGHLVENFSGGVLVQSEPDASSFPSGGIRNTFEAR
;
A
#
# COMPACT_ATOMS: atom_id res chain seq x y z
N MET A 1 -21.85 -36.82 -0.54
CA MET A 1 -22.24 -35.45 -0.93
C MET A 1 -23.47 -34.91 -0.17
N ALA A 2 -24.54 -35.69 0.05
CA ALA A 2 -25.72 -35.22 0.80
C ALA A 2 -25.43 -34.86 2.27
N GLU A 3 -24.62 -35.66 2.98
CA GLU A 3 -24.23 -35.43 4.38
C GLU A 3 -23.56 -34.07 4.62
N LEU A 4 -22.63 -33.66 3.73
CA LEU A 4 -21.95 -32.36 3.83
C LEU A 4 -22.92 -31.18 3.70
N ARG A 5 -23.93 -31.29 2.84
CA ARG A 5 -24.96 -30.26 2.68
C ARG A 5 -25.80 -30.14 3.96
N PHE A 6 -26.23 -31.25 4.54
CA PHE A 6 -27.04 -31.22 5.77
C PHE A 6 -26.23 -30.74 6.98
N SER A 7 -24.94 -31.08 7.04
CA SER A 7 -24.01 -30.54 8.05
C SER A 7 -23.86 -29.02 7.93
N ALA A 8 -23.64 -28.49 6.73
CA ALA A 8 -23.53 -27.06 6.50
C ALA A 8 -24.83 -26.31 6.85
N LEU A 9 -25.99 -26.86 6.51
CA LEU A 9 -27.29 -26.29 6.91
C LEU A 9 -27.44 -26.21 8.43
N LYS A 10 -27.08 -27.28 9.14
CA LYS A 10 -27.13 -27.31 10.60
C LYS A 10 -26.20 -26.27 11.24
N GLU A 11 -25.01 -26.06 10.66
CA GLU A 11 -24.06 -25.05 11.12
C GLU A 11 -24.60 -23.62 10.91
N VAL A 12 -25.19 -23.34 9.74
CA VAL A 12 -25.76 -22.02 9.43
C VAL A 12 -26.89 -21.66 10.39
N PHE A 13 -27.74 -22.61 10.78
CA PHE A 13 -28.81 -22.36 11.76
C PHE A 13 -28.30 -22.01 13.17
N GLY A 14 -27.02 -22.29 13.47
CA GLY A 14 -26.39 -21.92 14.74
C GLY A 14 -25.62 -20.59 14.71
N ARG A 15 -25.52 -19.92 13.56
CA ARG A 15 -24.75 -18.66 13.45
C ARG A 15 -25.54 -17.49 14.01
N VAL A 16 -24.90 -16.73 14.89
CA VAL A 16 -25.42 -15.47 15.42
C VAL A 16 -24.76 -14.32 14.65
N PRO A 17 -25.52 -13.27 14.25
CA PRO A 17 -24.94 -12.09 13.63
C PRO A 17 -23.83 -11.47 14.50
N LEU A 18 -22.75 -11.04 13.87
CA LEU A 18 -21.72 -10.26 14.55
C LEU A 18 -22.26 -8.84 14.76
N GLU A 19 -22.36 -8.43 16.03
CA GLU A 19 -22.63 -7.04 16.38
C GLU A 19 -21.43 -6.17 15.96
N THR A 20 -21.68 -5.07 15.26
CA THR A 20 -20.63 -4.14 14.82
C THR A 20 -20.91 -2.75 15.37
N THR A 21 -19.89 -2.14 15.97
CA THR A 21 -19.97 -0.78 16.51
C THR A 21 -19.18 0.16 15.62
N PRO A 22 -19.78 1.23 15.07
CA PRO A 22 -19.03 2.21 14.29
C PRO A 22 -18.01 2.95 15.18
N PRO A 23 -16.85 3.36 14.63
CA PRO A 23 -15.83 4.07 15.41
C PRO A 23 -16.31 5.39 16.03
N ALA A 24 -17.27 6.06 15.39
CA ALA A 24 -17.91 7.28 15.89
C ALA A 24 -19.30 7.47 15.26
N ASN A 25 -20.15 8.28 15.91
CA ASN A 25 -21.48 8.61 15.38
C ASN A 25 -21.43 9.46 14.09
N ASN A 26 -20.42 10.31 13.95
CA ASN A 26 -20.28 11.19 12.78
C ASN A 26 -19.36 10.53 11.75
N ILE A 27 -19.91 10.20 10.58
CA ILE A 27 -19.18 9.56 9.47
C ILE A 27 -17.94 10.37 9.07
N SER A 28 -18.05 11.71 9.05
CA SER A 28 -16.94 12.60 8.72
C SER A 28 -15.71 12.46 9.62
N LYS A 29 -15.86 11.90 10.84
CA LYS A 29 -14.73 11.68 11.77
C LYS A 29 -13.86 10.49 11.38
N TYR A 30 -14.43 9.48 10.73
CA TYR A 30 -13.71 8.25 10.39
C TYR A 30 -13.66 7.95 8.88
N PHE A 31 -14.37 8.71 8.05
CA PHE A 31 -14.28 8.60 6.62
C PHE A 31 -12.86 8.94 6.13
N GLY A 32 -12.24 8.00 5.39
CA GLY A 32 -10.91 8.19 4.82
C GLY A 32 -9.78 8.30 5.84
N ILE A 33 -9.95 7.83 7.09
CA ILE A 33 -8.89 7.87 8.11
C ILE A 33 -7.64 7.08 7.68
N ASP A 34 -7.83 5.96 6.98
CA ASP A 34 -6.79 5.09 6.44
C ASP A 34 -6.32 5.48 5.03
N VAL A 35 -6.59 6.72 4.59
CA VAL A 35 -6.22 7.19 3.25
C VAL A 35 -5.24 8.35 3.37
N PHE A 36 -4.05 8.22 2.77
CA PHE A 36 -3.09 9.33 2.68
C PHE A 36 -3.54 10.37 1.63
N ASN A 37 -4.57 11.15 1.98
CA ASN A 37 -5.19 12.15 1.12
C ASN A 37 -4.46 13.51 1.17
N LEU A 38 -4.87 14.47 0.34
CA LEU A 38 -4.24 15.81 0.28
C LEU A 38 -4.12 16.51 1.63
N HIS A 39 -5.14 16.40 2.49
CA HIS A 39 -5.10 17.00 3.83
C HIS A 39 -4.02 16.36 4.71
N LYS A 40 -3.85 15.03 4.66
CA LYS A 40 -2.75 14.36 5.37
C LYS A 40 -1.41 14.67 4.73
N MET A 41 -1.32 14.65 3.40
CA MET A 41 -0.11 15.03 2.68
C MET A 41 0.38 16.43 3.08
N GLU A 42 -0.52 17.39 3.29
CA GLU A 42 -0.15 18.73 3.75
C GLU A 42 0.49 18.76 5.15
N HIS A 43 0.15 17.80 6.02
CA HIS A 43 0.73 17.65 7.35
C HIS A 43 2.06 16.86 7.36
N TYR A 44 2.17 15.83 6.53
CA TYR A 44 3.32 14.90 6.54
C TYR A 44 4.39 15.20 5.48
N LEU A 45 4.07 15.96 4.44
CA LEU A 45 5.03 16.34 3.40
C LEU A 45 5.63 17.72 3.65
N SER A 46 6.84 17.95 3.14
CA SER A 46 7.37 19.31 3.06
C SER A 46 6.49 20.17 2.15
N ALA A 47 6.49 21.49 2.37
CA ALA A 47 5.72 22.41 1.55
C ALA A 47 6.08 22.33 0.04
N GLU A 48 7.32 21.97 -0.27
CA GLU A 48 7.78 21.71 -1.64
C GLU A 48 7.15 20.42 -2.19
N ALA A 49 7.29 19.30 -1.48
CA ALA A 49 6.77 18.01 -1.90
C ALA A 49 5.24 18.00 -2.06
N TYR A 50 4.52 18.67 -1.16
CA TYR A 50 3.07 18.84 -1.28
C TYR A 50 2.67 19.60 -2.54
N ARG A 51 3.36 20.71 -2.87
CA ARG A 51 3.11 21.47 -4.10
C ARG A 51 3.40 20.64 -5.34
N VAL A 52 4.48 19.86 -5.32
CA VAL A 52 4.84 18.97 -6.42
C VAL A 52 3.76 17.92 -6.67
N ILE A 53 3.31 17.21 -5.63
CA ILE A 53 2.22 16.21 -5.75
C ILE A 53 0.94 16.86 -6.27
N LYS A 54 0.55 18.00 -5.70
CA LYS A 54 -0.65 18.72 -6.12
C LYS A 54 -0.58 19.08 -7.61
N ARG A 55 0.57 19.57 -8.07
CA ARG A 55 0.80 19.88 -9.49
C ARG A 55 0.78 18.63 -10.36
N ALA A 56 1.44 17.55 -9.93
CA ALA A 56 1.46 16.28 -10.66
C ALA A 56 0.04 15.72 -10.87
N ILE A 57 -0.80 15.77 -9.84
CA ILE A 57 -2.23 15.37 -9.92
C ILE A 57 -3.00 16.27 -10.90
N THR A 58 -2.82 17.60 -10.84
CA THR A 58 -3.57 18.51 -11.71
C THR A 58 -3.12 18.51 -13.16
N GLU A 59 -1.82 18.32 -13.42
CA GLU A 59 -1.21 18.42 -14.75
C GLU A 59 -1.00 17.05 -15.41
N GLY A 60 -1.21 15.94 -14.68
CA GLY A 60 -0.97 14.58 -15.19
C GLY A 60 0.51 14.29 -15.46
N LYS A 61 1.42 14.93 -14.73
CA LYS A 61 2.88 14.77 -14.90
C LYS A 61 3.44 13.69 -13.99
N SER A 62 4.42 12.95 -14.49
CA SER A 62 5.23 12.02 -13.70
C SER A 62 6.12 12.75 -12.70
N LEU A 63 6.40 12.10 -11.57
CA LEU A 63 7.37 12.58 -10.59
C LEU A 63 8.79 12.22 -11.02
N THR A 64 9.72 13.13 -10.78
CA THR A 64 11.15 12.79 -10.80
C THR A 64 11.50 11.90 -9.61
N MET A 65 12.61 11.17 -9.69
CA MET A 65 13.06 10.30 -8.59
C MET A 65 13.20 11.08 -7.27
N LYS A 66 13.80 12.26 -7.33
CA LYS A 66 13.99 13.12 -6.15
C LYS A 66 12.66 13.58 -5.54
N GLU A 67 11.69 13.94 -6.38
CA GLU A 67 10.35 14.32 -5.92
C GLU A 67 9.63 13.12 -5.28
N ALA A 68 9.78 11.93 -5.85
CA ALA A 68 9.22 10.70 -5.30
C ALA A 68 9.85 10.32 -3.96
N ASP A 69 11.16 10.47 -3.79
CA ASP A 69 11.84 10.22 -2.51
C ASP A 69 11.30 11.13 -1.39
N GLN A 70 11.07 12.41 -1.70
CA GLN A 70 10.47 13.34 -0.73
C GLN A 70 9.06 12.90 -0.31
N VAL A 71 8.28 12.37 -1.24
CA VAL A 71 6.93 11.86 -0.97
C VAL A 71 6.98 10.56 -0.17
N ALA A 72 7.91 9.66 -0.51
CA ALA A 72 8.09 8.38 0.16
C ALA A 72 8.40 8.55 1.64
N ILE A 73 9.24 9.52 2.01
CA ILE A 73 9.57 9.81 3.42
C ILE A 73 8.30 10.15 4.23
N GLY A 74 7.48 11.08 3.74
CA GLY A 74 6.28 11.50 4.48
C GLY A 74 5.16 10.45 4.45
N LEU A 75 5.02 9.70 3.35
CA LEU A 75 4.10 8.57 3.27
C LEU A 75 4.49 7.46 4.26
N LYS A 76 5.78 7.13 4.35
CA LYS A 76 6.30 6.15 5.32
C LYS A 76 6.02 6.61 6.74
N ALA A 77 6.33 7.87 7.08
CA ALA A 77 6.07 8.41 8.41
C ALA A 77 4.59 8.28 8.81
N TRP A 78 3.68 8.67 7.92
CA TRP A 78 2.25 8.49 8.13
C TRP A 78 1.85 7.02 8.30
N ALA A 79 2.38 6.13 7.47
CA ALA A 79 2.04 4.70 7.51
C ALA A 79 2.53 4.05 8.83
N LEU A 80 3.76 4.36 9.26
CA LEU A 80 4.33 3.84 10.50
C LEU A 80 3.55 4.31 11.74
N GLU A 81 3.08 5.57 11.76
CA GLU A 81 2.19 6.06 12.84
C GLU A 81 0.87 5.30 12.93
N ARG A 82 0.44 4.65 11.84
CA ARG A 82 -0.74 3.78 11.80
C ARG A 82 -0.42 2.31 12.09
N GLY A 83 0.83 1.98 12.41
CA GLY A 83 1.27 0.61 12.68
C GLY A 83 1.42 -0.26 11.42
N VAL A 84 1.51 0.35 10.23
CA VAL A 84 1.74 -0.37 8.98
C VAL A 84 3.18 -0.89 8.95
N THR A 85 3.35 -2.16 8.60
CA THR A 85 4.67 -2.83 8.55
C THR A 85 5.11 -3.20 7.13
N HIS A 86 4.16 -3.25 6.19
CA HIS A 86 4.38 -3.65 4.80
C HIS A 86 3.69 -2.67 3.85
N TYR A 87 4.19 -2.59 2.64
CA TYR A 87 3.54 -1.92 1.52
C TYR A 87 3.26 -2.92 0.40
N THR A 88 2.33 -2.57 -0.47
CA THR A 88 2.04 -3.32 -1.70
C THR A 88 1.69 -2.36 -2.83
N HIS A 89 2.00 -2.76 -4.05
CA HIS A 89 1.52 -2.05 -5.24
C HIS A 89 0.15 -2.61 -5.57
N TRP A 90 -0.90 -1.92 -5.15
CA TRP A 90 -2.26 -2.37 -5.39
C TRP A 90 -2.70 -2.02 -6.81
N PHE A 91 -3.00 -3.04 -7.62
CA PHE A 91 -3.53 -2.89 -8.98
C PHE A 91 -4.48 -4.05 -9.31
N HIS A 92 -5.32 -3.86 -10.33
CA HIS A 92 -6.22 -4.91 -10.83
C HIS A 92 -5.71 -5.42 -12.18
N PRO A 93 -5.16 -6.65 -12.26
CA PRO A 93 -4.69 -7.19 -13.52
C PRO A 93 -5.87 -7.57 -14.44
N LEU A 94 -5.63 -7.57 -15.76
CA LEU A 94 -6.63 -7.95 -16.77
C LEU A 94 -6.90 -9.47 -16.83
N THR A 95 -6.42 -10.24 -15.87
CA THR A 95 -6.45 -11.71 -15.85
C THR A 95 -7.53 -12.28 -14.93
N ASP A 96 -8.45 -11.46 -14.40
CA ASP A 96 -9.50 -11.82 -13.43
C ASP A 96 -9.00 -12.49 -12.12
N GLY A 97 -7.68 -12.53 -11.91
CA GLY A 97 -7.04 -12.99 -10.68
C GLY A 97 -6.53 -11.83 -9.83
N THR A 98 -6.34 -12.05 -8.54
CA THR A 98 -5.67 -11.08 -7.65
C THR A 98 -4.23 -11.51 -7.42
N ALA A 99 -3.27 -10.67 -7.79
CA ALA A 99 -1.87 -10.85 -7.45
C ALA A 99 -1.42 -9.66 -6.60
N GLU A 100 -1.10 -9.91 -5.34
CA GLU A 100 -0.51 -8.92 -4.44
C GLU A 100 0.80 -9.46 -3.88
N LYS A 101 1.76 -8.56 -3.67
CA LYS A 101 3.01 -8.85 -2.97
C LYS A 101 3.16 -7.85 -1.84
N HIS A 102 3.39 -8.34 -0.63
CA HIS A 102 3.61 -7.50 0.54
C HIS A 102 5.12 -7.45 0.80
N ASP A 103 5.69 -6.25 0.67
CA ASP A 103 7.10 -5.98 0.94
C ASP A 103 7.19 -5.22 2.27
N GLY A 104 8.03 -5.69 3.20
CA GLY A 104 8.25 -5.01 4.47
C GLY A 104 9.07 -3.73 4.29
N PHE A 105 8.93 -2.76 5.20
CA PHE A 105 9.82 -1.59 5.22
C PHE A 105 11.25 -1.92 5.66
N ILE A 106 11.52 -3.14 6.12
CA ILE A 106 12.81 -3.54 6.66
C ILE A 106 13.90 -3.47 5.59
N ASP A 107 15.00 -2.79 5.92
CA ASP A 107 16.17 -2.64 5.08
C ASP A 107 17.45 -2.63 5.94
N PHE A 108 18.60 -2.88 5.31
CA PHE A 108 19.90 -2.78 5.96
C PHE A 108 20.50 -1.40 5.71
N GLY A 109 20.54 -0.58 6.75
CA GLY A 109 21.22 0.70 6.73
C GLY A 109 22.75 0.58 6.79
N ASP A 110 23.41 1.73 6.89
CA ASP A 110 24.86 1.79 7.00
C ASP A 110 25.34 0.97 8.21
N ASN A 111 26.43 0.23 8.02
CA ASN A 111 27.04 -0.66 9.01
C ASN A 111 26.19 -1.87 9.44
N GLY A 112 25.15 -2.24 8.66
CA GLY A 112 24.39 -3.47 8.88
C GLY A 112 23.30 -3.37 9.95
N HIS A 113 22.96 -2.16 10.39
CA HIS A 113 21.82 -1.93 11.27
C HIS A 113 20.50 -2.03 10.50
N LEU A 114 19.49 -2.65 11.12
CA LEU A 114 18.14 -2.70 10.57
C LEU A 114 17.48 -1.33 10.68
N VAL A 115 16.86 -0.89 9.59
CA VAL A 115 16.11 0.36 9.50
C VAL A 115 14.83 0.15 8.70
N GLU A 116 13.78 0.91 9.00
CA GLU A 116 12.60 0.99 8.15
C GLU A 116 12.85 2.01 7.02
N ASN A 117 12.99 1.52 5.79
CA ASN A 117 13.19 2.32 4.60
C ASN A 117 12.01 2.21 3.62
N PHE A 118 11.77 3.31 2.90
CA PHE A 118 10.78 3.36 1.83
C PHE A 118 11.25 4.41 0.82
N SER A 119 11.67 3.95 -0.36
CA SER A 119 12.28 4.78 -1.40
C SER A 119 11.25 5.30 -2.40
N GLY A 120 11.50 6.45 -3.01
CA GLY A 120 10.75 6.93 -4.17
C GLY A 120 10.81 6.00 -5.37
N GLY A 121 11.82 5.13 -5.45
CA GLY A 121 11.95 4.13 -6.51
C GLY A 121 10.78 3.15 -6.58
N VAL A 122 10.08 2.92 -5.45
CA VAL A 122 8.87 2.08 -5.41
C VAL A 122 7.56 2.87 -5.62
N LEU A 123 7.65 4.19 -5.84
CA LEU A 123 6.51 5.04 -6.19
C LEU A 123 6.49 5.42 -7.67
N VAL A 124 7.66 5.48 -8.31
CA VAL A 124 7.79 5.83 -9.72
C VAL A 124 7.73 4.56 -10.57
N GLN A 125 6.99 4.62 -11.67
CA GLN A 125 7.00 3.57 -12.68
C GLN A 125 8.42 3.44 -13.24
N SER A 126 9.08 2.31 -12.96
CA SER A 126 10.35 1.96 -13.61
C SER A 126 10.12 1.53 -15.06
N GLU A 127 11.18 1.60 -15.89
CA GLU A 127 11.16 1.05 -17.24
C GLU A 127 10.80 -0.45 -17.21
N PRO A 128 10.07 -0.96 -18.22
CA PRO A 128 9.84 -2.39 -18.38
C PRO A 128 11.15 -3.08 -18.75
N ASP A 129 11.94 -3.50 -17.76
CA ASP A 129 13.12 -4.34 -17.96
C ASP A 129 12.69 -5.77 -18.32
N ALA A 130 12.75 -6.06 -19.61
CA ALA A 130 12.50 -7.39 -20.17
C ALA A 130 13.78 -8.17 -20.52
N SER A 131 14.97 -7.84 -19.98
CA SER A 131 16.12 -8.75 -20.12
C SER A 131 17.29 -8.43 -19.17
N SER A 132 17.56 -9.33 -18.20
CA SER A 132 18.75 -10.21 -18.16
C SER A 132 19.03 -10.77 -16.75
N PHE A 133 18.87 -12.09 -16.57
CA PHE A 133 19.33 -12.84 -15.38
C PHE A 133 20.85 -12.70 -15.15
N PRO A 134 21.45 -12.93 -13.95
CA PRO A 134 20.97 -13.75 -12.82
C PRO A 134 21.21 -13.14 -11.41
N SER A 135 20.16 -12.90 -10.61
CA SER A 135 20.33 -12.55 -9.18
C SER A 135 19.19 -13.07 -8.28
N GLY A 136 19.49 -14.15 -7.53
CA GLY A 136 19.08 -14.28 -6.13
C GLY A 136 17.61 -14.32 -5.72
N GLY A 137 16.62 -14.40 -6.61
CA GLY A 137 15.23 -14.69 -6.23
C GLY A 137 14.42 -13.50 -5.70
N ILE A 138 14.56 -12.30 -6.27
CA ILE A 138 13.73 -11.13 -5.93
C ILE A 138 13.08 -10.60 -7.21
N ARG A 139 11.97 -11.22 -7.61
CA ARG A 139 11.16 -10.71 -8.73
C ARG A 139 10.53 -9.37 -8.35
N ASN A 140 10.68 -8.37 -9.21
CA ASN A 140 9.92 -7.13 -9.15
C ASN A 140 8.42 -7.44 -9.32
N THR A 141 7.58 -6.69 -8.61
CA THR A 141 6.11 -6.83 -8.50
C THR A 141 5.35 -6.84 -9.81
N PHE A 142 5.98 -6.47 -10.93
CA PHE A 142 5.39 -6.56 -12.27
C PHE A 142 5.19 -8.02 -12.76
N GLU A 143 5.83 -9.02 -12.14
CA GLU A 143 5.70 -10.44 -12.51
C GLU A 143 4.80 -11.28 -11.58
N ALA A 144 4.07 -10.67 -10.65
CA ALA A 144 3.11 -11.42 -9.84
C ALA A 144 1.92 -11.84 -10.72
N ARG A 145 1.88 -13.11 -11.13
CA ARG A 145 0.73 -13.78 -11.76
C ARG A 145 -0.14 -14.46 -10.70
#